data_AF-A0A9N8DB38-F1
#
_entry.id   AF-A0A9N8DB38-F1
#
_cell.length_a   1.000
_cell.length_b   1.000
_cell.length_c   1.000
_cell.angle_alpha   90.00
_cell.angle_beta   90.00
_cell.angle_gamma   90.00
#
_symmetry.space_group_name_H-M   'P 1'
#
loop_
_entity.id
_entity.type
_entity.pdbx_description
1 polymer ?
#
loop_
_entity_poly.entity_id
_entity_poly.type
_entity_poly.pdbx_seq_one_letter_code
_entity_poly.pdbx_strand_id
1 'polypeptide(L)'
;MLTAVAFILSLALALASWTPVNGQDIVRVEGRRSNLIDVSRLGDGYDLYDTSHLDVQLLPGGPVWMIEKLRGRSDGLIPFHGKTSDEKITADFYKYIAPDGDQILTGHVHDNKNSVAYDISRDESGQYVVKTTRPKDVPHPGSPRITKTTRNSRELEGTSSVDPVPEQDVSAVTIDLMVIWTQNAECELSKLPLGCAVTSTTENTMIARVDALVAETNQIHVNSNTGVTYSLVHRQRDTSGYNFPENDINAALDDLTFNNGTDDGTKLTYVKVLRETHGADLVHLLIEYPDQSQVPGIAFMNNNTEAKDQELGFGVTRWLDLGNYVFAHELGHNMGCNHDRGTNVDQGNPGGCTDPQTNTGYVHPDGDYFTVMAYACRTGLCGYSGTGDCPIIPYFSDGGTYGGPLNNNVAEIRKNKKVIAAFRKTPGSTPAPTAAPSPMPACSSLAAAVGYYLFSDWFW
;
A
#
# COMPACT_ATOMS: atom_id res chain seq x y z
N MET A 1 61.08 -47.05 16.72
CA MET A 1 60.29 -46.72 17.94
C MET A 1 59.81 -45.28 17.78
N LEU A 2 58.84 -44.98 16.91
CA LEU A 2 57.37 -45.11 17.03
C LEU A 2 56.74 -44.25 18.15
N THR A 3 56.03 -43.18 17.71
CA THR A 3 54.68 -42.69 18.14
C THR A 3 54.43 -42.41 19.63
N ALA A 4 53.68 -41.40 20.09
CA ALA A 4 52.44 -40.83 19.56
C ALA A 4 52.09 -39.47 20.20
N VAL A 5 51.29 -38.72 19.46
CA VAL A 5 50.63 -37.44 19.77
C VAL A 5 49.57 -37.62 20.88
N ALA A 6 49.54 -36.72 21.85
CA ALA A 6 48.51 -36.67 22.89
C ALA A 6 47.35 -35.75 22.46
N PHE A 7 46.16 -36.34 22.37
CA PHE A 7 44.86 -35.70 22.20
C PHE A 7 44.49 -34.87 23.44
N ILE A 8 44.15 -33.59 23.26
CA ILE A 8 43.36 -32.81 24.23
C ILE A 8 41.94 -32.71 23.66
N LEU A 9 40.99 -33.38 24.30
CA LEU A 9 39.58 -33.30 23.97
C LEU A 9 38.96 -32.12 24.75
N SER A 10 38.62 -31.06 24.03
CA SER A 10 37.88 -29.91 24.53
C SER A 10 36.40 -30.26 24.68
N LEU A 11 35.86 -30.19 25.89
CA LEU A 11 34.42 -30.10 26.14
C LEU A 11 34.11 -28.63 26.46
N ALA A 12 33.69 -27.87 25.46
CA ALA A 12 33.12 -26.53 25.65
C ALA A 12 31.70 -26.55 25.11
N LEU A 13 30.73 -26.35 26.01
CA LEU A 13 29.36 -25.97 25.71
C LEU A 13 29.38 -24.76 24.76
N ALA A 14 28.98 -24.96 23.51
CA ALA A 14 28.61 -23.85 22.64
C ALA A 14 27.18 -23.42 23.00
N LEU A 15 27.06 -22.50 23.95
CA LEU A 15 25.95 -21.55 23.94
C LEU A 15 26.18 -20.66 22.70
N ALA A 16 25.46 -20.97 21.62
CA ALA A 16 25.43 -20.09 20.46
C ALA A 16 24.66 -18.82 20.85
N SER A 17 25.39 -17.81 21.31
CA SER A 17 24.93 -16.43 21.36
C SER A 17 24.66 -15.97 19.94
N TRP A 18 23.38 -15.86 19.58
CA TRP A 18 22.93 -15.17 18.38
C TRP A 18 23.20 -13.67 18.56
N THR A 19 24.19 -13.15 17.85
CA THR A 19 24.30 -11.73 17.54
C THR A 19 23.85 -11.54 16.09
N PRO A 20 22.71 -10.88 15.82
CA PRO A 20 22.30 -10.59 14.46
C PRO A 20 23.23 -9.53 13.89
N VAL A 21 23.86 -9.84 12.75
CA VAL A 21 24.58 -8.87 11.93
C VAL A 21 23.62 -8.45 10.83
N ASN A 22 23.33 -7.15 10.78
CA ASN A 22 22.69 -6.37 9.72
C ASN A 22 21.94 -7.12 8.59
N GLY A 23 20.61 -7.00 8.64
CA GLY A 23 19.66 -6.91 7.53
C GLY A 23 20.06 -7.51 6.17
N GLN A 24 19.77 -8.80 6.00
CA GLN A 24 19.19 -9.45 4.82
C GLN A 24 19.48 -10.96 4.96
N ASP A 25 18.65 -11.68 5.73
CA ASP A 25 18.70 -13.14 5.74
C ASP A 25 18.06 -13.67 4.45
N ILE A 26 18.79 -13.61 3.34
CA ILE A 26 18.47 -14.39 2.14
C ILE A 26 19.06 -15.78 2.36
N VAL A 27 18.24 -16.71 2.86
CA VAL A 27 18.66 -18.09 3.06
C VAL A 27 18.64 -18.84 1.73
N ARG A 28 19.73 -18.75 0.95
CA ARG A 28 20.05 -19.70 -0.13
C ARG A 28 20.96 -20.79 0.45
N VAL A 29 20.51 -22.05 0.48
CA VAL A 29 21.33 -23.19 0.95
C VAL A 29 21.47 -24.21 -0.17
N GLU A 30 22.71 -24.44 -0.61
CA GLU A 30 23.04 -25.50 -1.55
C GLU A 30 22.77 -26.88 -0.95
N GLY A 31 22.11 -27.73 -1.73
CA GLY A 31 22.20 -29.17 -1.55
C GLY A 31 21.40 -29.77 -0.39
N ARG A 32 20.07 -29.54 -0.34
CA ARG A 32 19.04 -30.51 0.10
C ARG A 32 17.67 -29.83 0.16
N ARG A 33 16.80 -30.16 -0.81
CA ARG A 33 15.33 -29.98 -0.84
C ARG A 33 14.80 -28.83 0.03
N SER A 34 14.92 -27.60 -0.47
CA SER A 34 14.08 -26.47 -0.06
C SER A 34 12.66 -26.77 -0.55
N ASN A 35 11.75 -27.21 0.32
CA ASN A 35 10.32 -27.30 0.03
C ASN A 35 9.56 -27.51 1.34
N LEU A 36 8.85 -26.48 1.81
CA LEU A 36 7.42 -26.57 2.07
C LEU A 36 6.91 -25.19 2.51
N ILE A 37 6.53 -24.36 1.54
CA ILE A 37 5.20 -23.76 1.63
C ILE A 37 4.27 -24.91 1.23
N ASP A 38 3.59 -25.54 2.19
CA ASP A 38 2.52 -26.49 1.86
C ASP A 38 1.32 -25.72 1.33
N VAL A 39 1.39 -25.31 0.06
CA VAL A 39 0.21 -24.89 -0.67
C VAL A 39 -0.67 -26.08 -1.09
N SER A 40 -0.19 -27.32 -0.95
CA SER A 40 -0.95 -28.53 -1.32
C SER A 40 -2.09 -28.85 -0.36
N ARG A 41 -2.08 -28.25 0.84
CA ARG A 41 -3.23 -28.18 1.76
C ARG A 41 -4.09 -26.93 1.62
N LEU A 42 -3.83 -26.05 0.64
CA LEU A 42 -4.82 -25.06 0.18
C LEU A 42 -6.04 -25.71 -0.49
N GLY A 43 -6.07 -27.05 -0.54
CA GLY A 43 -7.07 -27.85 -1.22
C GLY A 43 -6.77 -27.95 -2.71
N ASP A 44 -7.43 -28.89 -3.40
CA ASP A 44 -7.44 -28.93 -4.87
C ASP A 44 -8.19 -27.71 -5.50
N GLY A 45 -8.47 -26.68 -4.69
CA GLY A 45 -9.22 -25.49 -5.03
C GLY A 45 -8.31 -24.28 -5.21
N TYR A 46 -8.49 -23.59 -6.34
CA TYR A 46 -7.71 -22.45 -6.75
C TYR A 46 -8.08 -21.14 -6.01
N ASP A 47 -8.98 -21.21 -5.04
CA ASP A 47 -9.61 -20.06 -4.41
C ASP A 47 -9.28 -20.01 -2.91
N LEU A 48 -8.26 -19.22 -2.56
CA LEU A 48 -8.00 -18.78 -1.19
C LEU A 48 -9.25 -18.16 -0.51
N TYR A 49 -10.24 -17.78 -1.32
CA TYR A 49 -11.52 -17.21 -0.91
C TYR A 49 -12.42 -18.18 -0.12
N ASP A 50 -12.34 -19.50 -0.35
CA ASP A 50 -13.30 -20.46 0.22
C ASP A 50 -12.79 -21.19 1.48
N THR A 51 -11.54 -20.96 1.85
CA THR A 51 -10.91 -21.62 2.99
C THR A 51 -11.11 -20.82 4.28
N SER A 52 -11.57 -21.50 5.34
CA SER A 52 -11.83 -20.88 6.66
C SER A 52 -10.58 -20.68 7.51
N HIS A 53 -9.51 -21.43 7.26
CA HIS A 53 -8.22 -21.31 7.96
C HIS A 53 -7.07 -21.91 7.15
N LEU A 54 -5.85 -21.42 7.35
CA LEU A 54 -4.63 -21.89 6.69
C LEU A 54 -3.56 -22.28 7.69
N ASP A 55 -2.93 -23.44 7.51
CA ASP A 55 -1.69 -23.79 8.20
C ASP A 55 -0.50 -23.26 7.39
N VAL A 56 0.26 -22.33 7.97
CA VAL A 56 1.35 -21.62 7.30
C VAL A 56 2.68 -21.91 7.97
N GLN A 57 3.63 -22.44 7.19
CA GLN A 57 5.05 -22.53 7.54
C GLN A 57 5.86 -21.88 6.42
N LEU A 58 6.68 -20.88 6.76
CA LEU A 58 7.41 -20.09 5.76
C LEU A 58 8.90 -20.46 5.67
N LEU A 59 9.46 -20.99 6.75
CA LEU A 59 10.88 -21.34 6.85
C LEU A 59 11.06 -22.80 7.28
N PRO A 60 12.05 -23.52 6.73
CA PRO A 60 12.35 -24.89 7.14
C PRO A 60 12.64 -24.98 8.64
N GLY A 61 11.89 -25.81 9.36
CA GLY A 61 12.03 -25.96 10.82
C GLY A 61 11.50 -24.77 11.64
N GLY A 62 10.90 -23.78 10.98
CA GLY A 62 10.22 -22.66 11.63
C GLY A 62 8.85 -23.04 12.22
N PRO A 63 8.19 -22.09 12.90
CA PRO A 63 6.85 -22.31 13.44
C PRO A 63 5.82 -22.60 12.34
N VAL A 64 4.78 -23.34 12.72
CA VAL A 64 3.57 -23.51 11.91
C VAL A 64 2.46 -22.74 12.61
N TRP A 65 1.80 -21.84 11.88
CA TRP A 65 0.69 -21.06 12.39
C TRP A 65 -0.61 -21.50 11.74
N MET A 66 -1.64 -21.69 12.55
CA MET A 66 -3.01 -21.85 12.07
C MET A 66 -3.67 -20.47 12.01
N ILE A 67 -3.88 -19.97 10.81
CA ILE A 67 -4.39 -18.63 10.55
C ILE A 67 -5.86 -18.73 10.20
N GLU A 68 -6.73 -18.23 11.06
CA GLU A 68 -8.17 -18.19 10.82
C GLU A 68 -8.51 -17.04 9.89
N LYS A 69 -9.28 -17.32 8.84
CA LYS A 69 -9.76 -16.30 7.92
C LYS A 69 -10.75 -15.39 8.66
N LEU A 70 -10.52 -14.08 8.57
CA LEU A 70 -11.47 -13.12 9.14
C LEU A 70 -12.74 -13.08 8.30
N ARG A 71 -13.89 -13.41 8.91
CA ARG A 71 -15.20 -13.29 8.28
C ARG A 71 -15.50 -11.80 8.07
N GLY A 72 -15.72 -11.38 6.83
CA GLY A 72 -16.31 -10.06 6.54
C GLY A 72 -15.61 -9.16 5.53
N ARG A 73 -14.55 -9.60 4.85
CA ARG A 73 -14.00 -8.84 3.72
C ARG A 73 -14.49 -9.42 2.40
N SER A 74 -15.67 -8.99 1.98
CA SER A 74 -16.22 -9.24 0.66
C SER A 74 -15.94 -8.07 -0.29
N ASP A 75 -14.76 -7.47 -0.21
CA ASP A 75 -14.30 -6.47 -1.19
C ASP A 75 -13.59 -7.13 -2.38
N GLY A 76 -13.22 -8.42 -2.28
CA GLY A 76 -12.69 -9.23 -3.37
C GLY A 76 -11.24 -8.93 -3.75
N LEU A 77 -10.61 -7.95 -3.12
CA LEU A 77 -9.29 -7.45 -3.50
C LEU A 77 -8.14 -8.24 -2.86
N ILE A 78 -8.35 -8.79 -1.65
CA ILE A 78 -7.40 -9.73 -1.01
C ILE A 78 -8.03 -11.13 -0.94
N PRO A 79 -7.44 -12.14 -1.61
CA PRO A 79 -7.90 -13.52 -1.55
C PRO A 79 -7.98 -14.13 -0.15
N PHE A 80 -6.99 -13.84 0.70
CA PHE A 80 -6.98 -14.30 2.08
C PHE A 80 -6.43 -13.22 3.01
N HIS A 81 -7.23 -12.86 4.01
CA HIS A 81 -6.81 -12.08 5.16
C HIS A 81 -7.22 -12.84 6.43
N GLY A 82 -6.26 -13.06 7.33
CA GLY A 82 -6.49 -13.88 8.51
C GLY A 82 -5.56 -13.56 9.66
N LYS A 83 -5.87 -14.14 10.83
CA LYS A 83 -5.04 -14.04 12.03
C LYS A 83 -5.10 -15.32 12.87
N THR A 84 -4.11 -15.53 13.72
CA THR A 84 -4.17 -16.56 14.77
C THR A 84 -5.21 -16.20 15.83
N SER A 85 -5.70 -17.18 16.59
CA SER A 85 -6.70 -16.98 17.63
C SER A 85 -6.26 -16.02 18.76
N ASP A 86 -4.95 -15.88 18.98
CA ASP A 86 -4.35 -14.93 19.93
C ASP A 86 -4.08 -13.54 19.31
N GLU A 87 -4.42 -13.38 18.03
CA GLU A 87 -4.25 -12.17 17.22
C GLU A 87 -2.79 -11.69 17.08
N LYS A 88 -1.82 -12.54 17.44
CA LYS A 88 -0.40 -12.19 17.39
C LYS A 88 0.23 -12.40 16.02
N ILE A 89 -0.36 -13.25 15.20
CA ILE A 89 0.09 -13.47 13.82
C ILE A 89 -1.03 -13.04 12.88
N THR A 90 -0.71 -12.20 11.91
CA THR A 90 -1.63 -11.82 10.82
C THR A 90 -1.04 -12.20 9.48
N ALA A 91 -1.88 -12.52 8.50
CA ALA A 91 -1.42 -12.84 7.16
C ALA A 91 -2.37 -12.32 6.08
N ASP A 92 -1.76 -11.84 5.01
CA ASP A 92 -2.40 -11.37 3.80
C ASP A 92 -1.76 -12.05 2.59
N PHE A 93 -2.57 -12.79 1.83
CA PHE A 93 -2.11 -13.51 0.65
C PHE A 93 -2.90 -13.13 -0.59
N TYR A 94 -2.16 -12.97 -1.68
CA TYR A 94 -2.61 -12.54 -2.98
C TYR A 94 -2.25 -13.60 -4.01
N LYS A 95 -3.19 -13.86 -4.91
CA LYS A 95 -3.03 -14.82 -5.98
C LYS A 95 -3.23 -14.10 -7.30
N TYR A 96 -2.23 -14.18 -8.16
CA TYR A 96 -2.28 -13.70 -9.52
C TYR A 96 -2.26 -14.89 -10.49
N ILE A 97 -3.07 -14.81 -11.55
CA ILE A 97 -3.07 -15.79 -12.64
C ILE A 97 -2.58 -15.05 -13.89
N ALA A 98 -1.39 -15.39 -14.33
CA ALA A 98 -0.77 -14.81 -15.52
C ALA A 98 -1.49 -15.26 -16.80
N PRO A 99 -1.37 -14.53 -17.91
CA PRO A 99 -2.01 -14.87 -19.18
C PRO A 99 -1.58 -16.24 -19.75
N ASP A 100 -0.37 -16.69 -19.41
CA ASP A 100 0.17 -18.00 -19.77
C ASP A 100 -0.33 -19.14 -18.85
N GLY A 101 -1.13 -18.82 -17.83
CA GLY A 101 -1.68 -19.75 -16.85
C GLY A 101 -0.81 -19.95 -15.61
N ASP A 102 0.36 -19.29 -15.50
CA ASP A 102 1.18 -19.35 -14.31
C ASP A 102 0.45 -18.74 -13.10
N GLN A 103 0.49 -19.43 -11.97
CA GLN A 103 -0.22 -19.02 -10.76
C GLN A 103 0.78 -18.60 -9.69
N ILE A 104 0.70 -17.33 -9.31
CA ILE A 104 1.67 -16.69 -8.43
C ILE A 104 1.01 -16.34 -7.12
N LEU A 105 1.53 -16.92 -6.03
CA LEU A 105 1.23 -16.51 -4.66
C LEU A 105 2.24 -15.45 -4.21
N THR A 106 1.77 -14.33 -3.70
CA THR A 106 2.60 -13.34 -3.01
C THR A 106 1.85 -12.89 -1.77
N GLY A 107 2.53 -12.32 -0.79
CA GLY A 107 1.87 -11.90 0.44
C GLY A 107 2.86 -11.71 1.57
N HIS A 108 2.32 -11.44 2.75
CA HIS A 108 3.13 -11.33 3.95
C HIS A 108 2.48 -12.00 5.16
N VAL A 109 3.32 -12.32 6.13
CA VAL A 109 2.90 -12.71 7.48
C VAL A 109 3.58 -11.79 8.48
N HIS A 110 2.82 -11.18 9.38
CA HIS A 110 3.35 -10.44 10.51
C HIS A 110 3.28 -11.28 11.77
N ASP A 111 4.42 -11.49 12.39
CA ASP A 111 4.56 -11.93 13.76
C ASP A 111 4.66 -10.69 14.67
N ASN A 112 3.50 -10.18 15.10
CA ASN A 112 3.39 -9.02 15.99
C ASN A 112 3.92 -9.31 17.40
N LYS A 113 4.13 -10.58 17.75
CA LYS A 113 4.71 -10.96 19.03
C LYS A 113 6.22 -10.74 19.04
N ASN A 114 6.90 -11.02 17.92
CA ASN A 114 8.34 -10.88 17.79
C ASN A 114 8.79 -9.68 16.94
N SER A 115 7.83 -8.88 16.45
CA SER A 115 8.05 -7.73 15.55
C SER A 115 8.83 -8.15 14.29
N VAL A 116 8.35 -9.20 13.64
CA VAL A 116 8.94 -9.75 12.40
C VAL A 116 7.88 -9.82 11.30
N ALA A 117 8.22 -9.33 10.12
CA ALA A 117 7.46 -9.50 8.89
C ALA A 117 8.17 -10.50 7.97
N TYR A 118 7.39 -11.39 7.38
CA TYR A 118 7.83 -12.36 6.37
C TYR A 118 7.16 -12.00 5.04
N ASP A 119 7.94 -11.65 4.04
CA ASP A 119 7.48 -11.31 2.70
C ASP A 119 7.71 -12.49 1.75
N ILE A 120 6.67 -12.91 1.03
CA ILE A 120 6.70 -14.02 0.08
C ILE A 120 6.80 -13.44 -1.34
N SER A 121 7.84 -13.82 -2.08
CA SER A 121 8.01 -13.52 -3.51
C SER A 121 8.50 -14.75 -4.28
N ARG A 122 8.92 -14.57 -5.53
CA ARG A 122 9.58 -15.61 -6.34
C ARG A 122 10.97 -15.14 -6.79
N ASP A 123 11.86 -16.09 -7.02
CA ASP A 123 13.13 -15.85 -7.70
C ASP A 123 12.99 -15.94 -9.23
N GLU A 124 14.10 -15.80 -9.95
CA GLU A 124 14.16 -15.79 -11.41
C GLU A 124 13.63 -17.07 -12.07
N SER A 125 13.70 -18.19 -11.35
CA SER A 125 13.24 -19.50 -11.81
C SER A 125 11.76 -19.74 -11.49
N GLY A 126 11.15 -18.80 -10.76
CA GLY A 126 9.80 -18.93 -10.27
C GLY A 126 9.69 -19.79 -9.01
N GLN A 127 10.78 -20.04 -8.29
CA GLN A 127 10.73 -20.69 -6.98
C GLN A 127 10.38 -19.66 -5.90
N TYR A 128 9.55 -20.05 -4.93
CA TYR A 128 9.18 -19.15 -3.85
C TYR A 128 10.34 -18.86 -2.91
N VAL A 129 10.47 -17.59 -2.53
CA VAL A 129 11.46 -17.10 -1.58
C VAL A 129 10.75 -16.29 -0.50
N VAL A 130 11.29 -16.35 0.72
CA VAL A 130 10.76 -15.59 1.86
C VAL A 130 11.84 -14.66 2.37
N LYS A 131 11.56 -13.36 2.40
CA LYS A 131 12.41 -12.34 3.03
C LYS A 131 11.88 -12.04 4.43
N THR A 132 12.78 -11.99 5.40
CA THR A 132 12.43 -11.67 6.80
C THR A 132 12.93 -10.28 7.14
N THR A 133 12.07 -9.43 7.68
CA THR A 133 12.38 -8.04 8.06
C THR A 133 11.82 -7.72 9.44
N ARG A 134 12.51 -6.87 10.21
CA ARG A 134 11.92 -6.26 11.41
C ARG A 134 11.56 -4.82 11.09
N PRO A 135 10.42 -4.29 11.56
CA PRO A 135 10.04 -2.91 11.28
C PRO A 135 11.10 -1.88 11.67
N LYS A 136 11.82 -2.10 12.78
CA LYS A 136 12.92 -1.23 13.22
C LYS A 136 14.15 -1.22 12.31
N ASP A 137 14.32 -2.27 11.49
CA ASP A 137 15.45 -2.42 10.57
C ASP A 137 15.10 -1.91 9.16
N VAL A 138 13.83 -1.54 8.93
CA VAL A 138 13.39 -0.95 7.67
C VAL A 138 13.89 0.50 7.63
N PRO A 139 14.63 0.91 6.58
CA PRO A 139 15.00 2.30 6.39
C PRO A 139 13.74 3.17 6.39
N HIS A 140 13.81 4.37 6.96
CA HIS A 140 12.64 5.23 7.03
C HIS A 140 12.39 5.97 5.70
N PRO A 141 11.13 6.09 5.24
CA PRO A 141 10.72 6.93 4.10
C PRO A 141 11.33 8.34 4.08
N GLY A 142 11.33 9.02 2.93
CA GLY A 142 11.76 10.41 2.84
C GLY A 142 10.72 11.35 3.45
N SER A 143 11.13 12.56 3.87
CA SER A 143 10.14 13.61 4.14
C SER A 143 9.33 13.91 2.88
N PRO A 144 8.00 14.01 2.96
CA PRO A 144 7.19 14.33 1.80
C PRO A 144 7.55 15.70 1.25
N ARG A 145 7.49 15.84 -0.07
CA ARG A 145 7.78 17.11 -0.72
C ARG A 145 6.52 17.96 -0.80
N ILE A 146 6.62 19.18 -0.29
CA ILE A 146 5.60 20.21 -0.42
C ILE A 146 6.14 21.27 -1.38
N THR A 147 5.48 21.53 -2.51
CA THR A 147 5.90 22.63 -3.39
C THR A 147 5.53 23.97 -2.74
N LYS A 148 6.49 24.90 -2.68
CA LYS A 148 6.29 26.26 -2.18
C LYS A 148 5.55 27.11 -3.23
N THR A 149 4.28 26.83 -3.51
CA THR A 149 3.44 27.85 -4.14
C THR A 149 3.07 28.88 -3.07
N THR A 150 3.86 29.96 -3.00
CA THR A 150 3.58 31.24 -2.30
C THR A 150 2.75 31.16 -1.01
N ARG A 151 3.30 30.57 0.05
CA ARG A 151 2.95 31.05 1.39
C ARG A 151 3.82 32.28 1.66
N ASN A 152 3.22 33.47 1.59
CA ASN A 152 3.78 34.57 2.36
C ASN A 152 3.77 34.10 3.82
N SER A 153 4.95 33.99 4.42
CA SER A 153 5.18 33.59 5.81
C SER A 153 4.58 34.56 6.85
N ARG A 154 3.64 35.43 6.46
CA ARG A 154 2.96 36.44 7.27
C ARG A 154 1.47 36.21 7.48
N GLU A 155 0.87 35.18 6.87
CA GLU A 155 -0.58 34.90 7.00
C GLU A 155 -0.88 33.75 7.99
N LEU A 156 0.06 33.45 8.87
CA LEU A 156 -0.11 32.54 10.02
C LEU A 156 -0.57 33.28 11.31
N GLU A 157 -0.97 34.55 11.21
CA GLU A 157 -1.55 35.32 12.32
C GLU A 157 -3.03 35.69 12.10
N GLY A 158 -3.71 35.07 11.14
CA GLY A 158 -5.16 35.19 10.96
C GLY A 158 -5.89 34.26 11.91
N THR A 159 -6.69 34.83 12.83
CA THR A 159 -7.56 34.14 13.77
C THR A 159 -8.24 32.92 13.14
N SER A 160 -7.89 31.73 13.60
CA SER A 160 -8.65 30.50 13.32
C SER A 160 -10.04 30.69 13.95
N SER A 161 -11.01 31.12 13.15
CA SER A 161 -12.36 30.68 13.39
C SER A 161 -12.31 29.18 13.17
N VAL A 162 -12.50 28.42 14.24
CA VAL A 162 -12.76 26.99 14.15
C VAL A 162 -14.10 26.87 13.41
N ASP A 163 -14.05 26.89 12.09
CA ASP A 163 -15.16 26.42 11.30
C ASP A 163 -15.42 24.99 11.75
N PRO A 164 -16.69 24.62 12.01
CA PRO A 164 -17.02 23.27 12.43
C PRO A 164 -16.43 22.30 11.43
N VAL A 165 -15.68 21.31 11.94
CA VAL A 165 -15.16 20.18 11.16
C VAL A 165 -16.30 19.71 10.27
N PRO A 166 -16.19 19.83 8.92
CA PRO A 166 -17.24 19.36 8.03
C PRO A 166 -17.57 17.93 8.42
N GLU A 167 -18.85 17.62 8.52
CA GLU A 167 -19.34 16.25 8.77
C GLU A 167 -18.50 15.29 7.93
N GLN A 168 -17.79 14.37 8.60
CA GLN A 168 -16.71 13.62 7.95
C GLN A 168 -17.27 12.88 6.74
N ASP A 169 -16.83 13.29 5.56
CA ASP A 169 -17.31 12.70 4.32
C ASP A 169 -16.80 11.26 4.21
N VAL A 170 -17.67 10.31 4.54
CA VAL A 170 -17.41 8.87 4.44
C VAL A 170 -17.79 8.30 3.08
N SER A 171 -18.24 9.12 2.13
CA SER A 171 -18.64 8.62 0.80
C SER A 171 -17.47 7.91 0.11
N ALA A 172 -17.77 6.80 -0.55
CA ALA A 172 -16.76 6.07 -1.31
C ALA A 172 -16.32 6.89 -2.53
N VAL A 173 -15.01 6.97 -2.77
CA VAL A 173 -14.42 7.49 -3.99
C VAL A 173 -13.42 6.49 -4.55
N THR A 174 -13.36 6.41 -5.86
CA THR A 174 -12.32 5.68 -6.58
C THR A 174 -11.26 6.67 -7.03
N ILE A 175 -9.99 6.35 -6.80
CA ILE A 175 -8.85 7.11 -7.32
C ILE A 175 -8.15 6.24 -8.35
N ASP A 176 -8.06 6.72 -9.59
CA ASP A 176 -7.42 5.99 -10.68
C ASP A 176 -5.89 6.05 -10.50
N LEU A 177 -5.26 4.89 -10.35
CA LEU A 177 -3.84 4.73 -10.06
C LEU A 177 -3.13 4.06 -11.24
N MET A 178 -2.00 4.62 -11.63
CA MET A 178 -1.07 3.99 -12.57
C MET A 178 0.25 3.65 -11.86
N VAL A 179 0.78 2.45 -12.10
CA VAL A 179 2.07 2.03 -11.52
C VAL A 179 3.06 1.68 -12.62
N ILE A 180 4.23 2.34 -12.61
CA ILE A 180 5.35 2.02 -13.50
C ILE A 180 6.46 1.37 -12.66
N TRP A 181 7.21 0.41 -13.19
CA TRP A 181 8.37 -0.13 -12.49
C TRP A 181 9.62 -0.15 -13.38
N THR A 182 10.79 0.05 -12.80
CA THR A 182 12.05 -0.05 -13.54
C THR A 182 12.50 -1.49 -13.69
N GLN A 183 13.37 -1.75 -14.67
CA GLN A 183 14.03 -3.05 -14.83
C GLN A 183 14.76 -3.48 -13.55
N ASN A 184 15.42 -2.56 -12.85
CA ASN A 184 16.14 -2.85 -11.61
C ASN A 184 15.20 -3.31 -10.48
N ALA A 185 14.02 -2.68 -10.35
CA ALA A 185 13.03 -3.10 -9.37
C ALA A 185 12.56 -4.54 -9.62
N GLU A 186 12.37 -4.89 -10.90
CA GLU A 186 11.99 -6.24 -11.30
C GLU A 186 13.10 -7.28 -11.04
N CYS A 187 14.34 -6.92 -11.34
CA CYS A 187 15.50 -7.76 -11.06
C CYS A 187 15.60 -8.08 -9.57
N GLU A 188 15.56 -7.06 -8.71
CA GLU A 188 15.72 -7.23 -7.27
C GLU A 188 14.58 -8.04 -6.64
N LEU A 189 13.33 -7.78 -7.06
CA LEU A 189 12.19 -8.58 -6.60
C LEU A 189 12.39 -10.07 -6.93
N SER A 190 12.96 -10.35 -8.10
CA SER A 190 13.27 -11.68 -8.62
C SER A 190 14.62 -12.22 -8.15
N LYS A 191 15.28 -11.57 -7.18
CA LYS A 191 16.57 -11.98 -6.59
C LYS A 191 17.73 -12.04 -7.58
N LEU A 192 17.69 -11.17 -8.58
CA LEU A 192 18.73 -10.97 -9.58
C LEU A 192 19.47 -9.64 -9.35
N PRO A 193 20.74 -9.55 -9.78
CA PRO A 193 21.48 -8.29 -9.72
C PRO A 193 20.84 -7.20 -10.58
N LEU A 194 21.12 -5.93 -10.26
CA LEU A 194 20.68 -4.78 -11.05
C LEU A 194 21.13 -4.91 -12.52
N GLY A 195 20.27 -4.49 -13.45
CA GLY A 195 20.50 -4.64 -14.89
C GLY A 195 20.39 -6.07 -15.43
N CYS A 196 19.78 -7.00 -14.67
CA CYS A 196 19.54 -8.36 -15.12
C CYS A 196 18.74 -8.44 -16.43
N ALA A 197 18.86 -9.56 -17.15
CA ALA A 197 17.92 -9.88 -18.21
C ALA A 197 16.55 -10.22 -17.61
N VAL A 198 15.52 -9.52 -18.07
CA VAL A 198 14.13 -9.71 -17.66
C VAL A 198 13.44 -10.74 -18.56
N THR A 199 12.51 -11.49 -17.98
CA THR A 199 11.78 -12.60 -18.60
C THR A 199 10.29 -12.49 -18.31
N SER A 200 9.46 -13.34 -18.93
CA SER A 200 8.03 -13.42 -18.55
C SER A 200 7.83 -13.82 -17.09
N THR A 201 8.70 -14.65 -16.52
CA THR A 201 8.63 -15.05 -15.10
C THR A 201 8.86 -13.88 -14.17
N THR A 202 9.90 -13.07 -14.42
CA THR A 202 10.21 -11.89 -13.60
C THR A 202 9.14 -10.82 -13.75
N GLU A 203 8.60 -10.66 -14.97
CA GLU A 203 7.50 -9.73 -15.26
C GLU A 203 6.21 -10.14 -14.54
N ASN A 204 5.79 -11.40 -14.67
CA ASN A 204 4.61 -11.93 -13.99
C ASN A 204 4.75 -11.81 -12.47
N THR A 205 5.96 -11.98 -11.92
CA THR A 205 6.26 -11.79 -10.49
C THR A 205 6.09 -10.33 -10.07
N MET A 206 6.57 -9.38 -10.87
CA MET A 206 6.38 -7.96 -10.60
C MET A 206 4.93 -7.53 -10.72
N ILE A 207 4.22 -8.00 -11.75
CA ILE A 207 2.78 -7.79 -11.92
C ILE A 207 2.03 -8.28 -10.67
N ALA A 208 2.23 -9.53 -10.26
CA ALA A 208 1.61 -10.06 -9.05
C ALA A 208 1.91 -9.19 -7.81
N ARG A 209 3.14 -8.66 -7.69
CA ARG A 209 3.53 -7.76 -6.61
C ARG A 209 2.82 -6.40 -6.67
N VAL A 210 2.70 -5.80 -7.84
CA VAL A 210 1.96 -4.53 -8.01
C VAL A 210 0.49 -4.71 -7.61
N ASP A 211 -0.17 -5.79 -8.03
CA ASP A 211 -1.56 -6.05 -7.62
C ASP A 211 -1.67 -6.19 -6.11
N ALA A 212 -0.74 -6.91 -5.49
CA ALA A 212 -0.70 -7.09 -4.03
C ALA A 212 -0.49 -5.77 -3.29
N LEU A 213 0.41 -4.90 -3.75
CA LEU A 213 0.64 -3.58 -3.13
C LEU A 213 -0.61 -2.70 -3.18
N VAL A 214 -1.32 -2.69 -4.31
CA VAL A 214 -2.56 -1.91 -4.47
C VAL A 214 -3.68 -2.49 -3.60
N ALA A 215 -3.84 -3.81 -3.58
CA ALA A 215 -4.85 -4.46 -2.78
C ALA A 215 -4.59 -4.33 -1.26
N GLU A 216 -3.32 -4.40 -0.81
CA GLU A 216 -2.90 -4.12 0.56
C GLU A 216 -3.24 -2.68 0.97
N THR A 217 -2.96 -1.72 0.08
CA THR A 217 -3.26 -0.30 0.31
C THR A 217 -4.77 -0.05 0.39
N ASN A 218 -5.55 -0.66 -0.49
CA ASN A 218 -7.01 -0.64 -0.41
C ASN A 218 -7.51 -1.24 0.90
N GLN A 219 -6.84 -2.28 1.40
CA GLN A 219 -7.23 -2.88 2.67
C GLN A 219 -6.99 -1.97 3.86
N ILE A 220 -5.89 -1.24 3.88
CA ILE A 220 -5.60 -0.22 4.88
C ILE A 220 -6.70 0.86 4.86
N HIS A 221 -7.16 1.28 3.68
CA HIS A 221 -8.28 2.23 3.58
C HIS A 221 -9.61 1.70 4.11
N VAL A 222 -9.90 0.41 3.87
CA VAL A 222 -11.07 -0.28 4.44
C VAL A 222 -10.94 -0.36 5.97
N ASN A 223 -9.79 -0.80 6.48
CA ASN A 223 -9.49 -0.85 7.92
C ASN A 223 -9.71 0.50 8.61
N SER A 224 -9.28 1.57 7.96
CA SER A 224 -9.37 2.95 8.48
C SER A 224 -10.66 3.68 8.08
N ASN A 225 -11.60 3.02 7.41
CA ASN A 225 -12.87 3.59 6.95
C ASN A 225 -12.71 4.92 6.20
N THR A 226 -11.68 5.08 5.36
CA THR A 226 -11.42 6.37 4.69
C THR A 226 -12.44 6.66 3.57
N GLY A 227 -13.10 5.61 3.06
CA GLY A 227 -13.94 5.67 1.87
C GLY A 227 -13.14 5.89 0.59
N VAL A 228 -11.87 5.47 0.55
CA VAL A 228 -11.01 5.52 -0.65
C VAL A 228 -10.81 4.11 -1.18
N THR A 229 -10.82 3.96 -2.50
CA THR A 229 -10.39 2.75 -3.19
C THR A 229 -9.53 3.17 -4.39
N TYR A 230 -8.32 2.65 -4.49
CA TYR A 230 -7.48 2.78 -5.67
C TYR A 230 -7.89 1.75 -6.73
N SER A 231 -8.11 2.24 -7.94
CA SER A 231 -8.35 1.43 -9.14
C SER A 231 -7.08 1.43 -9.98
N LEU A 232 -6.44 0.28 -10.15
CA LEU A 232 -5.24 0.16 -10.98
C LEU A 232 -5.63 0.23 -12.47
N VAL A 233 -5.61 1.42 -13.05
CA VAL A 233 -6.02 1.67 -14.45
C VAL A 233 -4.95 1.31 -15.47
N HIS A 234 -3.69 1.29 -15.04
CA HIS A 234 -2.57 0.86 -15.87
C HIS A 234 -1.37 0.45 -15.03
N ARG A 235 -0.61 -0.51 -15.55
CA ARG A 235 0.73 -0.81 -15.04
C ARG A 235 1.63 -1.33 -16.16
N GLN A 236 2.91 -0.98 -16.12
CA GLN A 236 3.89 -1.54 -17.05
C GLN A 236 5.32 -1.36 -16.55
N ARG A 237 6.23 -2.20 -17.06
CA ARG A 237 7.66 -1.95 -16.97
C ARG A 237 7.96 -0.66 -17.71
N ASP A 238 8.91 0.10 -17.19
CA ASP A 238 9.53 1.18 -17.90
C ASP A 238 10.10 0.70 -19.25
N THR A 239 9.86 1.50 -20.29
CA THR A 239 10.30 1.21 -21.66
C THR A 239 11.45 2.10 -22.14
N SER A 240 11.86 3.12 -21.36
CA SER A 240 12.97 3.99 -21.75
C SER A 240 14.33 3.43 -21.34
N GLY A 241 14.37 2.44 -20.46
CA GLY A 241 15.61 1.99 -19.81
C GLY A 241 16.03 2.95 -18.71
N TYR A 242 15.06 3.62 -18.06
CA TYR A 242 15.28 4.57 -16.98
C TYR A 242 16.16 3.93 -15.91
N ASN A 243 17.33 4.54 -15.73
CA ASN A 243 18.23 4.20 -14.65
C ASN A 243 18.28 5.37 -13.68
N PHE A 244 18.17 5.03 -12.40
CA PHE A 244 18.08 5.98 -11.31
C PHE A 244 19.30 6.92 -11.30
N PRO A 245 19.12 8.23 -11.52
CA PRO A 245 20.23 9.16 -11.59
C PRO A 245 20.83 9.39 -10.20
N GLU A 246 22.16 9.34 -10.13
CA GLU A 246 22.97 9.86 -9.01
C GLU A 246 22.69 9.27 -7.62
N ASN A 247 21.92 8.18 -7.55
CA ASN A 247 21.41 7.61 -6.32
C ASN A 247 20.53 8.58 -5.48
N ASP A 248 19.77 9.51 -6.10
CA ASP A 248 18.87 10.44 -5.38
C ASP A 248 17.38 10.21 -5.69
N ILE A 249 16.60 9.86 -4.67
CA ILE A 249 15.17 9.58 -4.84
C ILE A 249 14.35 10.84 -5.14
N ASN A 250 14.84 12.01 -4.72
CA ASN A 250 14.22 13.29 -5.07
C ASN A 250 14.34 13.54 -6.57
N ALA A 251 15.49 13.20 -7.15
CA ALA A 251 15.71 13.30 -8.59
C ALA A 251 14.76 12.38 -9.36
N ALA A 252 14.53 11.14 -8.90
CA ALA A 252 13.55 10.26 -9.54
C ALA A 252 12.11 10.79 -9.45
N LEU A 253 11.72 11.38 -8.32
CA LEU A 253 10.41 12.03 -8.21
C LEU A 253 10.32 13.25 -9.14
N ASP A 254 11.39 14.03 -9.28
CA ASP A 254 11.46 15.16 -10.22
C ASP A 254 11.42 14.73 -11.70
N ASP A 255 12.11 13.65 -12.06
CA ASP A 255 12.10 13.07 -13.39
C ASP A 255 10.72 12.54 -13.75
N LEU A 256 10.07 11.83 -12.82
CA LEU A 256 8.71 11.34 -13.00
C LEU A 256 7.70 12.49 -13.20
N THR A 257 7.91 13.62 -12.50
CA THR A 257 6.90 14.66 -12.33
C THR A 257 7.07 15.83 -13.28
N PHE A 258 8.26 16.40 -13.40
CA PHE A 258 8.46 17.68 -14.06
C PHE A 258 8.90 17.53 -15.51
N ASN A 259 9.72 16.54 -15.86
CA ASN A 259 10.20 16.33 -17.23
C ASN A 259 10.81 17.60 -17.86
N ASN A 260 11.48 18.46 -17.07
CA ASN A 260 11.87 19.83 -17.46
C ASN A 260 13.11 19.92 -18.40
N GLY A 261 13.46 18.87 -19.16
CA GLY A 261 14.58 18.99 -20.11
C GLY A 261 14.54 17.96 -21.23
N THR A 262 15.54 18.03 -22.12
CA THR A 262 15.71 17.10 -23.24
C THR A 262 15.74 15.65 -22.76
N ASP A 263 14.97 14.79 -23.42
CA ASP A 263 14.91 13.35 -23.13
C ASP A 263 16.18 12.68 -23.65
N ASP A 264 17.10 12.39 -22.75
CA ASP A 264 18.36 11.68 -23.00
C ASP A 264 18.28 10.20 -22.56
N GLY A 265 17.06 9.67 -22.37
CA GLY A 265 16.82 8.33 -21.84
C GLY A 265 16.78 8.26 -20.31
N THR A 266 17.06 9.36 -19.62
CA THR A 266 16.95 9.46 -18.15
C THR A 266 15.62 10.01 -17.69
N LYS A 267 14.65 10.25 -18.57
CA LYS A 267 13.40 10.92 -18.21
C LYS A 267 12.20 10.08 -18.60
N LEU A 268 11.27 9.92 -17.66
CA LEU A 268 10.03 9.18 -17.83
C LEU A 268 8.98 10.04 -18.57
N THR A 269 9.38 10.69 -19.67
CA THR A 269 8.57 11.69 -20.37
C THR A 269 7.25 11.13 -20.89
N TYR A 270 7.28 9.88 -21.38
CA TYR A 270 6.11 9.15 -21.87
C TYR A 270 5.10 8.83 -20.76
N VAL A 271 5.50 8.82 -19.49
CA VAL A 271 4.60 8.50 -18.37
C VAL A 271 3.50 9.54 -18.24
N LYS A 272 3.74 10.82 -18.57
CA LYS A 272 2.68 11.82 -18.63
C LYS A 272 1.65 11.49 -19.73
N VAL A 273 2.10 11.01 -20.88
CA VAL A 273 1.21 10.58 -21.97
C VAL A 273 0.36 9.39 -21.52
N LEU A 274 0.95 8.40 -20.85
CA LEU A 274 0.20 7.28 -20.27
C LEU A 274 -0.79 7.73 -19.20
N ARG A 275 -0.39 8.64 -18.32
CA ARG A 275 -1.26 9.23 -17.30
C ARG A 275 -2.52 9.84 -17.92
N GLU A 276 -2.36 10.63 -18.98
CA GLU A 276 -3.51 11.20 -19.71
C GLU A 276 -4.31 10.12 -20.47
N THR A 277 -3.63 9.14 -21.06
CA THR A 277 -4.26 8.07 -21.85
C THR A 277 -5.14 7.16 -21.00
N HIS A 278 -4.71 6.86 -19.78
CA HIS A 278 -5.42 5.97 -18.85
C HIS A 278 -6.25 6.74 -17.82
N GLY A 279 -6.18 8.08 -17.81
CA GLY A 279 -6.91 8.92 -16.87
C GLY A 279 -6.46 8.74 -15.42
N ALA A 280 -5.17 8.45 -15.17
CA ALA A 280 -4.69 8.16 -13.83
C ALA A 280 -4.58 9.43 -12.97
N ASP A 281 -5.35 9.50 -11.88
CA ASP A 281 -5.29 10.54 -10.87
C ASP A 281 -3.92 10.56 -10.19
N LEU A 282 -3.39 9.40 -9.81
CA LEU A 282 -2.07 9.25 -9.20
C LEU A 282 -1.17 8.34 -10.04
N VAL A 283 0.12 8.61 -10.01
CA VAL A 283 1.15 7.80 -10.67
C VAL A 283 2.24 7.43 -9.69
N HIS A 284 2.55 6.15 -9.60
CA HIS A 284 3.59 5.63 -8.71
C HIS A 284 4.70 4.95 -9.50
N LEU A 285 5.95 5.25 -9.18
CA LEU A 285 7.12 4.60 -9.77
C LEU A 285 7.76 3.64 -8.76
N LEU A 286 7.97 2.40 -9.17
CA LEU A 286 8.74 1.40 -8.44
C LEU A 286 10.18 1.36 -8.97
N ILE A 287 11.16 1.60 -8.10
CA ILE A 287 12.57 1.70 -8.47
C ILE A 287 13.44 0.76 -7.64
N GLU A 288 14.70 0.59 -8.06
CA GLU A 288 15.74 0.01 -7.24
C GLU A 288 17.10 0.60 -7.64
N TYR A 289 18.02 0.73 -6.67
CA TYR A 289 19.33 1.33 -6.84
C TYR A 289 20.36 0.74 -5.87
N PRO A 290 21.66 0.79 -6.21
CA PRO A 290 22.69 0.05 -5.46
C PRO A 290 22.98 0.59 -4.06
N ASP A 291 22.75 1.89 -3.81
CA ASP A 291 23.04 2.52 -2.52
C ASP A 291 21.89 2.32 -1.51
N GLN A 292 22.03 1.34 -0.64
CA GLN A 292 21.06 1.02 0.41
C GLN A 292 20.86 2.13 1.46
N SER A 293 21.67 3.20 1.47
CA SER A 293 21.58 4.30 2.45
C SER A 293 20.44 5.30 2.17
N GLN A 294 19.84 5.23 0.99
CA GLN A 294 18.74 6.10 0.59
C GLN A 294 17.39 5.58 1.10
N VAL A 295 16.44 6.51 1.23
CA VAL A 295 15.11 6.26 1.79
C VAL A 295 14.26 5.34 0.89
N PRO A 296 13.39 4.49 1.46
CA PRO A 296 12.62 3.47 0.74
C PRO A 296 11.48 4.05 -0.11
N GLY A 297 11.17 5.33 0.00
CA GLY A 297 10.11 6.00 -0.75
C GLY A 297 10.10 7.52 -0.56
N ILE A 298 9.45 8.20 -1.49
CA ILE A 298 9.14 9.63 -1.41
C ILE A 298 7.91 9.94 -2.28
N ALA A 299 7.09 10.88 -1.84
CA ALA A 299 5.99 11.41 -2.63
C ALA A 299 5.79 12.91 -2.41
N PHE A 300 5.05 13.54 -3.32
CA PHE A 300 4.53 14.86 -3.03
C PHE A 300 3.35 14.77 -2.07
N MET A 301 3.31 15.66 -1.08
CA MET A 301 2.17 15.77 -0.20
C MET A 301 1.19 16.82 -0.70
N ASN A 302 -0.05 16.40 -0.94
CA ASN A 302 -1.14 17.30 -1.25
C ASN A 302 -1.69 17.92 0.04
N ASN A 303 -1.29 19.16 0.35
CA ASN A 303 -1.73 19.85 1.57
C ASN A 303 -2.81 20.91 1.32
N ASN A 304 -3.35 20.94 0.09
CA ASN A 304 -4.37 21.87 -0.36
C ASN A 304 -5.45 21.13 -1.15
N THR A 305 -6.63 21.73 -1.22
CA THR A 305 -7.80 21.14 -1.87
C THR A 305 -8.01 21.71 -3.27
N GLU A 306 -6.95 22.13 -3.95
CA GLU A 306 -7.06 22.82 -5.23
C GLU A 306 -6.73 21.89 -6.41
N ALA A 307 -7.45 22.06 -7.52
CA ALA A 307 -7.22 21.27 -8.74
C ALA A 307 -5.84 21.54 -9.38
N LYS A 308 -5.18 22.65 -9.04
CA LYS A 308 -3.85 22.99 -9.56
C LYS A 308 -2.78 22.00 -9.08
N ASP A 309 -3.02 21.31 -7.97
CA ASP A 309 -2.07 20.38 -7.37
C ASP A 309 -2.09 18.99 -8.05
N GLN A 310 -2.90 18.81 -9.09
CA GLN A 310 -2.89 17.62 -9.94
C GLN A 310 -1.50 17.30 -10.52
N GLU A 311 -0.64 18.31 -10.69
CA GLU A 311 0.74 18.14 -11.14
C GLU A 311 1.62 17.43 -10.10
N LEU A 312 1.15 17.30 -8.85
CA LEU A 312 1.85 16.68 -7.73
C LEU A 312 1.32 15.28 -7.40
N GLY A 313 0.43 14.72 -8.22
CA GLY A 313 -0.11 13.35 -8.04
C GLY A 313 0.90 12.24 -8.37
N PHE A 314 2.09 12.30 -7.76
CA PHE A 314 3.21 11.40 -8.04
C PHE A 314 3.90 10.92 -6.76
N GLY A 315 4.37 9.67 -6.80
CA GLY A 315 5.14 9.03 -5.75
C GLY A 315 6.16 8.03 -6.30
N VAL A 316 7.16 7.71 -5.49
CA VAL A 316 8.23 6.77 -5.81
C VAL A 316 8.44 5.84 -4.63
N THR A 317 8.48 4.54 -4.86
CA THR A 317 8.80 3.53 -3.85
C THR A 317 9.91 2.64 -4.36
N ARG A 318 10.86 2.33 -3.49
CA ARG A 318 11.91 1.35 -3.72
C ARG A 318 11.63 0.04 -3.02
N TRP A 319 11.24 0.11 -1.75
CA TRP A 319 11.09 -1.07 -0.93
C TRP A 319 9.75 -1.76 -1.23
N LEU A 320 9.81 -2.84 -2.00
CA LEU A 320 8.61 -3.53 -2.49
C LEU A 320 8.08 -4.61 -1.54
N ASP A 321 8.72 -4.84 -0.39
CA ASP A 321 8.23 -5.81 0.58
C ASP A 321 6.84 -5.40 1.11
N LEU A 322 5.93 -6.35 1.10
CA LEU A 322 4.60 -6.25 1.70
C LEU A 322 4.72 -6.26 3.23
N GLY A 323 3.68 -5.76 3.91
CA GLY A 323 3.64 -5.69 5.36
C GLY A 323 4.36 -4.48 5.98
N ASN A 324 5.39 -3.92 5.33
CA ASN A 324 6.00 -2.67 5.79
C ASN A 324 5.29 -1.41 5.26
N TYR A 325 4.31 -1.59 4.37
CA TYR A 325 3.38 -0.57 3.90
C TYR A 325 4.01 0.70 3.30
N VAL A 326 5.25 0.64 2.79
CA VAL A 326 5.93 1.82 2.20
C VAL A 326 5.15 2.37 1.00
N PHE A 327 4.65 1.50 0.11
CA PHE A 327 3.82 1.95 -1.01
C PHE A 327 2.55 2.69 -0.55
N ALA A 328 1.87 2.16 0.48
CA ALA A 328 0.71 2.80 1.07
C ALA A 328 1.05 4.10 1.81
N HIS A 329 2.24 4.18 2.42
CA HIS A 329 2.77 5.36 3.09
C HIS A 329 2.95 6.52 2.09
N GLU A 330 3.60 6.25 0.96
CA GLU A 330 3.82 7.25 -0.08
C GLU A 330 2.50 7.72 -0.71
N LEU A 331 1.55 6.81 -0.96
CA LEU A 331 0.20 7.21 -1.37
C LEU A 331 -0.51 8.02 -0.27
N GLY A 332 -0.30 7.70 1.00
CA GLY A 332 -0.79 8.47 2.14
C GLY A 332 -0.30 9.92 2.12
N HIS A 333 0.96 10.16 1.75
CA HIS A 333 1.47 11.51 1.50
C HIS A 333 0.71 12.20 0.37
N ASN A 334 0.48 11.55 -0.78
CA ASN A 334 -0.36 12.14 -1.84
C ASN A 334 -1.77 12.51 -1.35
N MET A 335 -2.28 11.85 -0.31
CA MET A 335 -3.56 12.18 0.35
C MET A 335 -3.48 13.28 1.42
N GLY A 336 -2.30 13.85 1.67
CA GLY A 336 -2.08 14.93 2.63
C GLY A 336 -1.59 14.50 4.00
N CYS A 337 -1.23 13.22 4.19
CA CYS A 337 -0.75 12.73 5.47
C CYS A 337 0.71 13.10 5.73
N ASN A 338 1.01 13.52 6.96
CA ASN A 338 2.35 13.69 7.50
C ASN A 338 2.78 12.47 8.31
N HIS A 339 4.09 12.40 8.57
CA HIS A 339 4.65 11.45 9.52
C HIS A 339 4.09 11.60 10.93
N ASP A 340 4.41 10.66 11.81
CA ASP A 340 4.16 10.84 13.24
C ASP A 340 4.89 12.05 13.82
N ARG A 341 4.39 12.51 14.96
CA ARG A 341 4.87 13.72 15.63
C ARG A 341 6.34 13.66 16.03
N GLY A 342 6.81 12.51 16.51
CA GLY A 342 8.21 12.33 16.92
C GLY A 342 9.14 12.45 15.73
N THR A 343 8.76 11.81 14.63
CA THR A 343 9.49 11.89 13.37
C THR A 343 9.50 13.30 12.80
N ASN A 344 8.39 14.03 12.85
CA ASN A 344 8.35 15.43 12.41
C ASN A 344 9.33 16.32 13.21
N VAL A 345 9.53 16.02 14.50
CA VAL A 345 10.57 16.70 15.31
C VAL A 345 11.97 16.45 14.78
N ASP A 346 12.31 15.18 14.54
CA ASP A 346 13.62 14.81 14.00
C ASP A 346 13.88 15.40 12.61
N GLN A 347 12.82 15.58 11.81
CA GLN A 347 12.88 16.12 10.46
C GLN A 347 12.84 17.66 10.43
N GLY A 348 13.05 18.32 11.56
CA GLY A 348 13.25 19.77 11.62
C GLY A 348 12.00 20.59 11.96
N ASN A 349 10.96 19.99 12.56
CA ASN A 349 9.90 20.71 13.26
C ASN A 349 10.04 20.55 14.79
N PRO A 350 10.87 21.35 15.49
CA PRO A 350 11.11 21.22 16.93
C PRO A 350 9.84 21.29 17.81
N GLY A 351 8.74 21.86 17.28
CA GLY A 351 7.44 21.93 17.95
C GLY A 351 6.49 20.77 17.64
N GLY A 352 6.91 19.77 16.85
CA GLY A 352 6.06 18.70 16.31
C GLY A 352 5.28 17.91 17.36
N CYS A 353 5.82 17.73 18.57
CA CYS A 353 5.13 17.04 19.66
C CYS A 353 3.87 17.77 20.16
N THR A 354 3.83 19.08 20.02
CA THR A 354 2.74 19.96 20.50
C THR A 354 2.03 20.69 19.35
N ASP A 355 2.40 20.41 18.10
CA ASP A 355 1.85 21.06 16.91
C ASP A 355 0.33 20.76 16.80
N PRO A 356 -0.54 21.77 16.60
CA PRO A 356 -1.97 21.52 16.49
C PRO A 356 -2.38 20.76 15.22
N GLN A 357 -1.48 20.57 14.24
CA GLN A 357 -1.76 19.78 13.04
C GLN A 357 -2.13 18.34 13.39
N THR A 358 -3.24 17.85 12.85
CA THR A 358 -3.76 16.52 13.14
C THR A 358 -3.52 15.51 12.04
N ASN A 359 -3.00 15.90 10.87
CA ASN A 359 -2.78 15.01 9.73
C ASN A 359 -1.54 14.09 9.90
N THR A 360 -1.21 13.68 11.12
CA THR A 360 0.02 12.94 11.46
C THR A 360 -0.23 11.46 11.69
N GLY A 361 0.78 10.64 11.40
CA GLY A 361 0.84 9.25 11.86
C GLY A 361 0.87 9.14 13.39
N TYR A 362 0.80 7.93 13.90
CA TYR A 362 0.75 7.64 15.33
C TYR A 362 1.66 6.48 15.73
N VAL A 363 2.36 6.68 16.85
CA VAL A 363 3.13 5.67 17.57
C VAL A 363 2.48 5.50 18.93
N HIS A 364 2.10 4.27 19.31
CA HIS A 364 1.50 4.01 20.60
C HIS A 364 2.53 4.27 21.73
N PRO A 365 2.21 5.07 22.77
CA PRO A 365 3.18 5.47 23.81
C PRO A 365 3.89 4.33 24.53
N ASP A 366 3.21 3.19 24.68
CA ASP A 366 3.72 1.99 25.35
C ASP A 366 4.53 1.07 24.40
N GLY A 367 4.59 1.38 23.11
CA GLY A 367 5.29 0.54 22.10
C GLY A 367 4.49 -0.66 21.62
N ASP A 368 3.16 -0.62 21.71
CA ASP A 368 2.31 -1.71 21.24
C ASP A 368 2.19 -1.77 19.72
N TYR A 369 2.21 -0.62 19.03
CA TYR A 369 2.16 -0.52 17.58
C TYR A 369 2.52 0.88 17.06
N PHE A 370 2.68 0.98 15.74
CA PHE A 370 2.67 2.23 14.99
C PHE A 370 1.84 2.11 13.70
N THR A 371 1.23 3.21 13.28
CA THR A 371 0.36 3.28 12.07
C THR A 371 1.17 3.42 10.79
N VAL A 372 0.53 3.22 9.64
CA VAL A 372 1.16 3.27 8.30
C VAL A 372 1.98 4.53 8.06
N MET A 373 1.54 5.70 8.53
CA MET A 373 2.26 6.97 8.33
C MET A 373 3.35 7.25 9.39
N ALA A 374 3.53 6.40 10.38
CA ALA A 374 4.53 6.59 11.42
C ALA A 374 5.84 5.87 11.08
N TYR A 375 6.96 6.34 11.63
CA TYR A 375 8.18 5.53 11.64
C TYR A 375 8.14 4.51 12.76
N ALA A 376 8.99 3.49 12.63
CA ALA A 376 9.20 2.51 13.68
C ALA A 376 9.47 3.21 15.02
N CYS A 377 8.98 2.60 16.09
CA CYS A 377 9.08 3.17 17.43
C CYS A 377 10.52 3.55 17.81
N ARG A 378 10.71 4.74 18.40
CA ARG A 378 12.02 5.22 18.87
C ARG A 378 11.89 5.91 20.22
N THR A 379 12.65 5.43 21.21
CA THR A 379 12.68 5.96 22.59
C THR A 379 12.94 7.46 22.63
N GLY A 380 12.21 8.20 23.47
CA GLY A 380 12.55 9.60 23.79
C GLY A 380 11.93 10.65 22.86
N LEU A 381 11.13 10.24 21.87
CA LEU A 381 10.40 11.16 20.99
C LEU A 381 8.97 11.36 21.49
N CYS A 382 8.55 12.62 21.67
CA CYS A 382 7.19 13.01 22.05
C CYS A 382 6.55 12.20 23.21
N GLY A 383 7.36 11.86 24.23
CA GLY A 383 6.89 11.12 25.40
C GLY A 383 6.76 9.61 25.21
N TYR A 384 7.20 9.07 24.07
CA TYR A 384 7.30 7.64 23.84
C TYR A 384 8.35 6.99 24.76
N SER A 385 7.94 5.95 25.48
CA SER A 385 8.73 5.30 26.53
C SER A 385 9.08 3.83 26.25
N GLY A 386 8.57 3.25 25.16
CA GLY A 386 8.77 1.85 24.82
C GLY A 386 10.16 1.53 24.26
N THR A 387 10.43 0.24 23.99
CA THR A 387 11.78 -0.29 23.65
C THR A 387 12.27 0.04 22.25
N GLY A 388 11.35 0.43 21.36
CA GLY A 388 11.64 0.75 19.96
C GLY A 388 11.41 -0.42 18.98
N ASP A 389 10.92 -1.56 19.48
CA ASP A 389 10.68 -2.76 18.68
C ASP A 389 9.19 -3.10 18.62
N CYS A 390 8.38 -2.17 18.10
CA CYS A 390 6.92 -2.31 18.01
C CYS A 390 6.48 -2.71 16.59
N PRO A 391 5.37 -3.47 16.46
CA PRO A 391 4.84 -3.87 15.16
C PRO A 391 4.13 -2.73 14.43
N ILE A 392 4.19 -2.74 13.10
CA ILE A 392 3.37 -1.88 12.26
C ILE A 392 1.97 -2.48 12.09
N ILE A 393 0.94 -1.65 12.15
CA ILE A 393 -0.45 -2.07 11.90
C ILE A 393 -1.00 -1.47 10.60
N PRO A 394 -1.87 -2.19 9.87
CA PRO A 394 -2.43 -1.75 8.59
C PRO A 394 -3.56 -0.71 8.76
N TYR A 395 -3.30 0.36 9.50
CA TYR A 395 -4.24 1.45 9.77
C TYR A 395 -3.54 2.80 9.60
N PHE A 396 -4.24 3.74 8.97
CA PHE A 396 -4.04 5.18 9.18
C PHE A 396 -4.56 5.60 10.56
N SER A 397 -3.96 6.63 11.16
CA SER A 397 -4.41 7.17 12.44
C SER A 397 -5.80 7.84 12.33
N ASP A 398 -6.66 7.64 13.34
CA ASP A 398 -8.11 7.91 13.23
C ASP A 398 -8.69 8.89 14.27
N GLY A 399 -7.85 9.70 14.95
CA GLY A 399 -8.33 10.63 15.97
C GLY A 399 -8.82 9.96 17.27
N GLY A 400 -8.81 8.62 17.31
CA GLY A 400 -9.39 7.80 18.37
C GLY A 400 -8.47 6.62 18.69
N THR A 401 -8.94 5.40 18.41
CA THR A 401 -8.26 4.14 18.77
C THR A 401 -6.84 4.08 18.23
N TYR A 402 -6.61 4.47 16.98
CA TYR A 402 -5.33 4.33 16.30
C TYR A 402 -4.60 5.68 16.13
N GLY A 403 -4.93 6.70 16.92
CA GLY A 403 -4.30 8.02 16.77
C GLY A 403 -4.39 8.97 17.96
N GLY A 404 -5.38 8.79 18.85
CA GLY A 404 -5.72 9.80 19.84
C GLY A 404 -6.15 11.14 19.20
N PRO A 405 -6.59 12.13 20.00
CA PRO A 405 -7.25 13.33 19.49
C PRO A 405 -6.37 14.21 18.57
N LEU A 406 -5.06 14.01 18.60
CA LEU A 406 -4.07 14.83 17.91
C LEU A 406 -3.45 14.14 16.69
N ASN A 407 -3.80 12.90 16.35
CA ASN A 407 -3.28 12.20 15.17
C ASN A 407 -4.45 11.55 14.43
N ASN A 408 -4.75 12.05 13.24
CA ASN A 408 -5.93 11.74 12.46
C ASN A 408 -5.68 11.92 10.95
N ASN A 409 -4.86 11.04 10.39
CA ASN A 409 -4.67 10.93 8.95
C ASN A 409 -6.01 10.66 8.22
N VAL A 410 -6.93 9.90 8.84
CA VAL A 410 -8.24 9.57 8.24
C VAL A 410 -9.05 10.83 7.90
N ALA A 411 -9.06 11.83 8.79
CA ALA A 411 -9.75 13.09 8.53
C ALA A 411 -9.15 13.84 7.33
N GLU A 412 -7.82 13.88 7.23
CA GLU A 412 -7.13 14.55 6.11
C GLU A 412 -7.36 13.81 4.78
N ILE A 413 -7.31 12.48 4.79
CA ILE A 413 -7.63 11.66 3.61
C ILE A 413 -9.06 11.96 3.14
N ARG A 414 -10.05 11.95 4.05
CA ARG A 414 -11.45 12.23 3.70
C ARG A 414 -11.66 13.64 3.14
N LYS A 415 -10.89 14.62 3.62
CA LYS A 415 -10.89 15.99 3.11
C LYS A 415 -10.35 16.09 1.68
N ASN A 416 -9.27 15.38 1.37
CA ASN A 416 -8.58 15.52 0.07
C ASN A 416 -9.07 14.55 -1.01
N LYS A 417 -9.69 13.43 -0.65
CA LYS A 417 -10.00 12.33 -1.58
C LYS A 417 -10.82 12.71 -2.81
N LYS A 418 -11.79 13.63 -2.67
CA LYS A 418 -12.63 14.07 -3.81
C LYS A 418 -11.86 14.94 -4.80
N VAL A 419 -10.91 15.74 -4.31
CA VAL A 419 -10.07 16.58 -5.16
C VAL A 419 -9.09 15.71 -5.91
N ILE A 420 -8.48 14.73 -5.23
CA ILE A 420 -7.50 13.81 -5.82
C ILE A 420 -8.16 12.90 -6.86
N ALA A 421 -9.33 12.33 -6.55
CA ALA A 421 -10.14 11.55 -7.50
C ALA A 421 -10.66 12.34 -8.72
N ALA A 422 -10.37 13.63 -8.79
CA ALA A 422 -10.73 14.51 -9.89
C ALA A 422 -9.49 15.10 -10.59
N PHE A 423 -8.28 14.61 -10.28
CA PHE A 423 -7.05 15.04 -10.93
C PHE A 423 -7.06 14.70 -12.42
N ARG A 424 -7.66 13.58 -12.81
CA ARG A 424 -7.86 13.23 -14.21
C ARG A 424 -9.31 12.80 -14.47
N LYS A 425 -9.71 12.92 -15.73
CA LYS A 425 -10.99 12.36 -16.21
C LYS A 425 -10.67 11.05 -16.91
N THR A 426 -11.27 9.96 -16.46
CA THR A 426 -11.17 8.67 -17.14
C THR A 426 -11.68 8.80 -18.59
N PRO A 427 -10.87 8.55 -19.62
CA PRO A 427 -11.34 8.61 -21.01
C PRO A 427 -12.40 7.53 -21.25
N GLY A 428 -13.65 7.94 -21.50
CA GLY A 428 -14.75 7.02 -21.81
C GLY A 428 -15.95 7.09 -20.87
N SER A 429 -15.94 7.93 -19.82
CA SER A 429 -17.16 8.30 -19.10
C SER A 429 -18.04 9.20 -19.98
N THR A 430 -18.64 8.63 -21.02
CA THR A 430 -19.86 9.22 -21.59
C THR A 430 -20.87 9.18 -20.45
N PRO A 431 -21.50 10.30 -20.05
CA PRO A 431 -22.63 10.21 -19.14
C PRO A 431 -23.58 9.17 -19.71
N ALA A 432 -24.03 8.22 -18.88
CA ALA A 432 -25.13 7.35 -19.28
C ALA A 432 -26.21 8.24 -19.91
N PRO A 433 -26.70 7.95 -21.12
CA PRO A 433 -27.66 8.80 -21.78
C PRO A 433 -28.79 9.04 -20.79
N THR A 434 -29.03 10.32 -20.46
CA THR A 434 -30.13 10.72 -19.59
C THR A 434 -31.35 9.94 -20.02
N ALA A 435 -31.88 9.11 -19.13
CA ALA A 435 -33.04 8.29 -19.43
C ALA A 435 -34.10 9.21 -20.07
N ALA A 436 -34.52 8.87 -21.29
CA ALA A 436 -35.55 9.63 -21.97
C ALA A 436 -36.75 9.75 -21.01
N PRO A 437 -37.37 10.93 -20.89
CA PRO A 437 -38.51 11.12 -20.02
C PRO A 437 -39.55 10.04 -20.34
N SER A 438 -39.99 9.32 -19.32
CA SER A 438 -41.01 8.29 -19.48
C SER A 438 -42.22 8.91 -20.20
N PRO A 439 -42.79 8.25 -21.21
CA PRO A 439 -43.98 8.75 -21.86
C PRO A 439 -45.06 8.96 -20.79
N MET A 440 -45.69 10.14 -20.79
CA MET A 440 -46.81 10.45 -19.91
C MET A 440 -47.85 9.32 -20.01
N PRO A 441 -48.47 8.90 -18.89
CA PRO A 441 -49.60 7.99 -18.96
C PRO A 441 -50.67 8.61 -19.87
N ALA A 442 -51.09 7.86 -20.89
CA ALA A 442 -52.21 8.26 -21.72
C ALA A 442 -53.44 8.49 -20.83
N CYS A 443 -54.04 9.67 -20.97
CA CYS A 443 -55.29 10.00 -20.31
C CYS A 443 -56.38 9.08 -20.86
N SER A 444 -56.74 8.05 -20.09
CA SER A 444 -57.90 7.21 -20.38
C SER A 444 -59.16 8.07 -20.23
N SER A 445 -59.85 8.31 -21.33
CA SER A 445 -61.16 8.95 -21.33
C SER A 445 -62.15 8.14 -20.49
N LEU A 446 -62.73 8.76 -19.47
CA LEU A 446 -63.96 8.28 -18.86
C LEU A 446 -65.06 8.36 -19.92
N ALA A 447 -65.45 7.22 -20.49
CA ALA A 447 -66.70 7.10 -21.21
C ALA A 447 -67.85 7.11 -20.19
N ALA A 448 -68.59 8.22 -20.16
CA ALA A 448 -69.82 8.35 -19.40
C ALA A 448 -70.87 7.35 -19.90
N ALA A 449 -71.45 6.59 -18.98
CA ALA A 449 -72.59 5.73 -19.22
C ALA A 449 -73.82 6.58 -19.57
N VAL A 450 -74.28 6.49 -20.82
CA VAL A 450 -75.59 6.99 -21.24
C VAL A 450 -76.58 5.84 -21.13
N GLY A 451 -77.41 5.88 -20.08
CA GLY A 451 -78.53 4.97 -19.91
C GLY A 451 -79.63 5.27 -20.94
N TYR A 452 -79.91 4.29 -21.80
CA TYR A 452 -81.09 4.28 -22.65
C TYR A 452 -82.27 3.72 -21.85
N TYR A 453 -83.23 4.58 -21.52
CA TYR A 453 -84.60 4.16 -21.21
C TYR A 453 -85.37 4.03 -22.52
N LEU A 454 -85.70 2.80 -22.91
CA LEU A 454 -86.74 2.52 -23.89
C LEU A 454 -87.94 1.91 -23.14
N PHE A 455 -88.97 2.73 -22.98
CA PHE A 455 -90.34 2.27 -22.70
C PHE A 455 -91.02 2.02 -24.04
N SER A 456 -91.49 0.80 -24.27
CA SER A 456 -92.48 0.48 -25.30
C SER A 456 -93.55 -0.45 -24.71
N ASP A 457 -94.79 0.01 -24.86
CA ASP A 457 -96.05 -0.73 -25.04
C ASP A 457 -96.66 -1.43 -23.81
N TRP A 458 -97.78 -0.94 -23.24
CA TRP A 458 -99.17 -0.73 -23.70
C TRP A 458 -100.12 -1.93 -23.45
N PHE A 459 -101.16 -1.65 -22.65
CA PHE A 459 -102.45 -2.35 -22.43
C PHE A 459 -102.45 -3.74 -21.74
N TRP A 460 -103.28 -4.03 -20.74
CA TRP A 460 -104.67 -3.62 -20.42
C TRP A 460 -104.90 -3.39 -18.92
#